data_AF-A0A1G2BY84-F1
#
_entry.id   AF-A0A1G2BY84-F1
#
_cell.length_a   1.000
_cell.length_b   1.000
_cell.length_c   1.000
_cell.angle_alpha   90.00
_cell.angle_beta   90.00
_cell.angle_gamma   90.00
#
_symmetry.space_group_name_H-M   'P 1'
#
loop_
_entity.id
_entity.type
_entity.pdbx_description
1 polymer ?
#
loop_
_entity_poly.entity_id
_entity_poly.type
_entity_poly.pdbx_seq_one_letter_code
_entity_poly.pdbx_strand_id
1 'polypeptide(L)'
;MAKNVDIKNEKYQNAIRLKYGDFTYSEIAQLLKVSHVTVKRWFRSDGLLKDEYERYEKERNKVRDKETDTVLMKHAETASKMLVSLMGAKSDAMKFRAAKTILDFVRGPAGGRDDDLNDEEYKRSSRQIEEILEKYKNKKTVGN
;
A
#
# COMPACT_ATOMS: atom_id res chain seq x y z
N MET A 1 16.07 -39.27 0.14
CA MET A 1 14.76 -39.74 0.64
C MET A 1 13.88 -38.52 0.89
N ALA A 2 13.04 -38.14 -0.08
CA ALA A 2 12.09 -37.05 0.11
C ALA A 2 10.96 -37.55 1.02
N LYS A 3 10.93 -37.10 2.28
CA LYS A 3 9.79 -37.36 3.15
C LYS A 3 8.63 -36.58 2.57
N ASN A 4 7.61 -37.28 2.06
CA ASN A 4 6.29 -36.73 1.74
C ASN A 4 5.65 -36.20 3.03
N VAL A 5 6.10 -35.03 3.47
CA VAL A 5 5.47 -34.28 4.56
C VAL A 5 4.40 -33.44 3.90
N ASP A 6 3.18 -33.48 4.43
CA ASP A 6 2.08 -32.66 3.95
C ASP A 6 2.32 -31.19 4.32
N ILE A 7 3.05 -30.48 3.46
CA ILE A 7 3.36 -29.04 3.60
C ILE A 7 2.06 -28.20 3.56
N LYS A 8 0.94 -28.77 3.10
CA LYS A 8 -0.38 -28.14 3.14
C LYS A 8 -1.06 -28.24 4.50
N ASN A 9 -0.44 -28.88 5.49
CA ASN A 9 -0.94 -28.86 6.86
C ASN A 9 -1.12 -27.41 7.35
N GLU A 10 -2.30 -27.12 7.91
CA GLU A 10 -2.66 -25.80 8.43
C GLU A 10 -1.61 -25.24 9.39
N LYS A 11 -0.96 -26.11 10.18
CA LYS A 11 0.09 -25.68 11.12
C LYS A 11 1.30 -25.06 10.41
N TYR A 12 1.71 -25.64 9.30
CA TYR A 12 2.84 -25.16 8.51
C TYR A 12 2.47 -23.90 7.72
N GLN A 13 1.26 -23.88 7.16
CA GLN A 13 0.73 -22.70 6.48
C GLN A 13 0.60 -21.50 7.43
N ASN A 14 0.14 -21.74 8.67
CA ASN A 14 0.10 -20.70 9.71
C ASN A 14 1.51 -20.25 10.12
N ALA A 15 2.48 -21.16 10.22
CA ALA A 15 3.87 -20.79 10.51
C ALA A 15 4.45 -19.87 9.42
N ILE A 16 4.20 -20.16 8.14
CA ILE A 16 4.63 -19.36 7.00
C ILE A 16 4.00 -17.97 7.04
N ARG A 17 2.68 -17.89 7.27
CA ARG A 17 1.96 -16.61 7.39
C ARG A 17 2.49 -15.75 8.54
N LEU A 18 2.68 -16.35 9.72
CA LEU A 18 3.23 -15.63 10.88
C LEU A 18 4.67 -15.17 10.61
N LYS A 19 5.48 -16.00 9.95
CA LYS A 19 6.86 -15.63 9.61
C LYS A 19 6.92 -14.49 8.60
N TYR A 20 5.97 -14.42 7.67
CA TYR A 20 5.84 -13.30 6.73
C TYR A 20 5.36 -12.01 7.42
N GLY A 21 4.54 -12.13 8.47
CA GLY A 21 4.10 -11.01 9.31
C GLY A 21 5.11 -10.56 10.37
N ASP A 22 6.41 -10.82 10.17
CA ASP A 22 7.51 -10.41 11.06
C ASP A 22 7.52 -10.96 12.50
N PHE A 23 6.74 -12.01 12.79
CA PHE A 23 6.79 -12.66 14.10
C PHE A 23 8.14 -13.39 14.32
N THR A 24 8.64 -13.30 15.55
CA THR A 24 9.85 -14.02 15.97
C THR A 24 9.59 -15.52 16.07
N TYR A 25 10.64 -16.34 15.97
CA TYR A 25 10.49 -17.80 16.11
C TYR A 25 9.94 -18.22 17.48
N SER A 26 10.19 -17.43 18.54
CA SER A 26 9.66 -17.68 19.88
C SER A 26 8.15 -17.45 19.95
N GLU A 27 7.65 -16.37 19.33
CA GLU A 27 6.22 -16.07 19.28
C GLU A 27 5.46 -17.08 18.41
N ILE A 28 6.03 -17.45 17.26
CA ILE A 28 5.47 -18.51 16.40
C ILE A 28 5.38 -19.83 17.17
N ALA A 29 6.41 -20.16 17.95
CA ALA A 29 6.44 -21.38 18.75
C ALA A 29 5.35 -21.38 19.84
N GLN A 30 5.15 -20.25 20.52
CA GLN A 30 4.07 -20.08 21.51
C GLN A 30 2.69 -20.22 20.86
N LEU A 31 2.45 -19.53 19.74
CA LEU A 31 1.17 -19.54 19.04
C LEU A 31 0.81 -20.91 18.48
N LEU A 32 1.79 -21.63 17.92
CA LEU A 32 1.58 -22.96 17.32
C LEU A 32 1.76 -24.12 18.31
N LYS A 33 2.01 -23.82 19.58
CA LYS A 33 2.26 -24.80 20.67
C LYS A 33 3.31 -25.84 20.25
N VAL A 34 4.46 -25.36 19.76
CA VAL A 34 5.61 -26.21 19.37
C VAL A 34 6.89 -25.68 20.01
N SER A 35 7.92 -26.51 20.02
CA SER A 35 9.22 -26.06 20.51
C SER A 35 9.83 -25.00 19.58
N HIS A 36 10.50 -24.00 20.16
CA HIS A 36 11.26 -23.00 19.42
C HIS A 36 12.28 -23.62 18.45
N VAL A 37 12.93 -24.71 18.87
CA VAL A 37 13.91 -25.45 18.06
C VAL A 37 13.24 -26.04 16.81
N THR A 38 12.01 -26.53 16.94
CA THR A 38 11.22 -27.08 15.83
C THR A 38 10.90 -25.99 14.79
N VAL A 39 10.43 -24.83 15.23
CA VAL A 39 10.14 -23.69 14.33
C VAL A 39 11.41 -23.22 13.63
N LYS A 40 12.51 -23.07 14.39
CA LYS A 40 13.80 -22.68 13.81
C LYS A 40 14.25 -23.67 12.75
N ARG A 41 14.11 -24.99 12.99
CA ARG A 41 14.45 -26.05 12.02
C ARG A 41 13.59 -25.98 10.75
N TRP A 42 12.33 -25.60 10.84
CA TRP A 42 11.46 -25.49 9.67
C TRP A 42 11.93 -24.44 8.66
N PHE A 43 12.50 -23.33 9.12
CA PHE A 43 12.91 -22.20 8.27
C PHE A 43 14.43 -22.12 8.02
N ARG A 44 15.22 -23.15 8.38
CA ARG A 44 16.64 -23.22 8.00
C ARG A 44 16.79 -23.39 6.49
N SER A 45 18.00 -23.21 5.97
CA SER A 45 18.31 -23.40 4.55
C SER A 45 17.97 -24.80 4.01
N ASP A 46 18.04 -25.82 4.85
CA ASP A 46 17.63 -27.21 4.59
C ASP A 46 16.26 -27.55 5.22
N GLY A 47 15.54 -26.52 5.67
CA GLY A 47 14.32 -26.63 6.45
C GLY A 47 13.11 -26.93 5.59
N LEU A 48 12.16 -27.68 6.16
CA LEU A 48 10.95 -28.14 5.49
C LEU A 48 10.12 -27.02 4.85
N LEU A 49 10.08 -25.83 5.47
CA LEU A 49 9.21 -24.72 5.07
C LEU A 49 9.95 -23.61 4.34
N LYS A 50 11.26 -23.76 4.08
CA LYS A 50 12.08 -22.71 3.48
C LYS A 50 11.63 -22.38 2.07
N ASP A 51 11.55 -23.38 1.20
CA ASP A 51 11.15 -23.20 -0.20
C ASP A 51 9.72 -22.68 -0.33
N GLU A 52 8.82 -23.18 0.51
CA GLU A 52 7.42 -22.75 0.52
C GLU A 52 7.27 -21.32 1.06
N TYR A 53 8.05 -20.95 2.08
CA TYR A 53 8.09 -19.59 2.58
C TYR A 53 8.62 -18.60 1.53
N GLU A 54 9.72 -18.93 0.83
CA GLU A 54 10.26 -18.08 -0.23
C GLU A 54 9.27 -17.90 -1.40
N ARG A 55 8.56 -18.97 -1.76
CA ARG A 55 7.48 -18.89 -2.76
C ARG A 55 6.35 -17.98 -2.28
N TYR A 56 5.88 -18.20 -1.05
CA TYR A 56 4.81 -17.40 -0.45
C TYR A 56 5.19 -15.92 -0.36
N GLU A 57 6.40 -15.61 0.12
CA GLU A 57 6.94 -14.25 0.20
C GLU A 57 6.97 -13.59 -1.19
N LYS A 58 7.49 -14.30 -2.20
CA LYS A 58 7.56 -13.77 -3.57
C LYS A 58 6.17 -13.52 -4.17
N GLU A 59 5.20 -14.38 -3.90
CA GLU A 59 3.82 -14.21 -4.35
C GLU A 59 3.15 -13.02 -3.66
N ARG A 60 3.28 -12.90 -2.34
CA ARG A 60 2.69 -11.82 -1.56
C ARG A 60 3.33 -10.47 -1.87
N ASN A 61 4.64 -10.41 -2.04
CA ASN A 61 5.34 -9.20 -2.47
C ASN A 61 4.89 -8.78 -3.87
N LYS A 62 4.78 -9.71 -4.83
CA LYS A 62 4.24 -9.40 -6.16
C LYS A 62 2.82 -8.83 -6.13
N VAL A 63 1.96 -9.31 -5.23
CA VAL A 63 0.61 -8.77 -5.06
C VAL A 63 0.67 -7.37 -4.47
N ARG A 64 1.47 -7.18 -3.40
CA ARG A 64 1.65 -5.87 -2.75
C ARG A 64 2.25 -4.84 -3.70
N ASP A 65 3.23 -5.22 -4.51
CA ASP A 65 3.88 -4.35 -5.49
C ASP A 65 2.87 -3.94 -6.58
N LYS A 66 2.07 -4.87 -7.09
CA LYS A 66 0.98 -4.56 -8.04
C LYS A 66 -0.08 -3.63 -7.44
N GLU A 67 -0.50 -3.86 -6.21
CA GLU A 67 -1.45 -2.99 -5.51
C GLU A 67 -0.86 -1.58 -5.37
N THR A 68 0.40 -1.49 -4.94
CA THR A 68 1.13 -0.22 -4.81
C THR A 68 1.23 0.50 -6.16
N ASP A 69 1.59 -0.21 -7.23
CA ASP A 69 1.66 0.34 -8.59
C ASP A 69 0.30 0.85 -9.07
N THR A 70 -0.80 0.13 -8.81
CA THR A 70 -2.14 0.59 -9.20
C THR A 70 -2.57 1.85 -8.45
N VAL A 71 -2.21 1.96 -7.18
CA VAL A 71 -2.47 3.13 -6.34
C VAL A 71 -1.65 4.32 -6.85
N LEU A 72 -0.35 4.14 -7.07
CA LEU A 72 0.54 5.16 -7.64
C LEU A 72 0.07 5.63 -9.02
N MET A 73 -0.39 4.71 -9.88
CA MET A 73 -0.88 5.04 -11.22
C MET A 73 -2.17 5.88 -11.17
N LYS A 74 -3.12 5.54 -10.29
CA LYS A 74 -4.34 6.34 -10.07
C LYS A 74 -4.02 7.74 -9.54
N HIS A 75 -3.04 7.84 -8.65
CA HIS A 75 -2.56 9.12 -8.12
C HIS A 75 -1.88 9.97 -9.20
N ALA A 76 -1.03 9.36 -10.03
CA ALA A 76 -0.37 10.03 -11.14
C ALA A 76 -1.37 10.55 -12.18
N GLU A 77 -2.42 9.78 -12.50
CA GLU A 77 -3.48 10.20 -13.41
C GLU A 77 -4.26 11.40 -12.85
N THR A 78 -4.58 11.38 -11.56
CA THR A 78 -5.29 12.47 -10.87
C THR A 78 -4.45 13.75 -10.85
N ALA A 79 -3.17 13.65 -10.47
CA ALA A 79 -2.24 14.77 -10.49
C ALA A 79 -2.06 15.36 -11.90
N SER A 80 -2.00 14.50 -12.92
CA SER A 80 -1.88 14.92 -14.33
C SER A 80 -3.13 15.69 -14.81
N LYS A 81 -4.34 15.23 -14.49
CA LYS A 81 -5.60 15.92 -14.79
C LYS A 81 -5.69 17.28 -14.09
N MET A 82 -5.19 17.37 -12.86
CA MET A 82 -5.12 18.63 -12.12
C MET A 82 -4.12 19.59 -12.78
N LEU A 83 -2.90 19.14 -13.11
CA LEU A 83 -1.91 19.97 -13.79
C LEU A 83 -2.41 20.54 -15.12
N VAL A 84 -3.04 19.72 -15.97
CA VAL A 84 -3.64 20.17 -17.24
C VAL A 84 -4.73 21.23 -16.99
N SER A 85 -5.56 21.03 -15.96
CA SER A 85 -6.61 21.98 -15.59
C SER A 85 -6.05 23.32 -15.09
N LEU A 86 -4.87 23.30 -14.45
CA LEU A 86 -4.18 24.50 -13.96
C LEU A 86 -3.46 25.28 -15.06
N MET A 87 -2.97 24.61 -16.11
CA MET A 87 -2.37 25.28 -17.26
C MET A 87 -3.36 26.21 -17.98
N GLY A 88 -4.66 25.92 -17.91
CA GLY A 88 -5.72 26.78 -18.46
C GLY A 88 -6.19 27.91 -17.52
N ALA A 89 -5.73 27.95 -16.27
CA ALA A 89 -6.18 28.94 -15.30
C ALA A 89 -5.49 30.30 -15.51
N LYS A 90 -6.27 31.39 -15.59
CA LYS A 90 -5.72 32.76 -15.75
C LYS A 90 -5.05 33.32 -14.49
N SER A 91 -5.32 32.76 -13.30
CA SER A 91 -4.84 33.27 -12.02
C SER A 91 -3.71 32.42 -11.46
N ASP A 92 -2.54 33.02 -11.24
CA ASP A 92 -1.37 32.33 -10.69
C ASP A 92 -1.56 31.86 -9.24
N ALA A 93 -2.38 32.56 -8.46
CA ALA A 93 -2.75 32.12 -7.11
C ALA A 93 -3.50 30.76 -7.11
N MET A 94 -4.28 30.50 -8.16
CA MET A 94 -5.03 29.24 -8.29
C MET A 94 -4.14 28.08 -8.73
N LYS A 95 -3.17 28.37 -9.62
CA LYS A 95 -2.09 27.45 -9.98
C LYS A 95 -1.28 27.06 -8.75
N PHE A 96 -0.92 28.04 -7.92
CA PHE A 96 -0.13 27.82 -6.72
C PHE A 96 -0.87 26.99 -5.67
N ARG A 97 -2.16 27.28 -5.41
CA ARG A 97 -2.96 26.49 -4.46
C ARG A 97 -3.09 25.04 -4.87
N ALA A 98 -3.35 24.78 -6.14
CA ALA A 98 -3.53 23.41 -6.59
C ALA A 98 -2.19 22.67 -6.71
N ALA A 99 -1.09 23.35 -7.05
CA ALA A 99 0.25 22.78 -6.92
C ALA A 99 0.58 22.40 -5.47
N LYS A 100 0.20 23.25 -4.51
CA LYS A 100 0.28 22.92 -3.07
C LYS A 100 -0.57 21.72 -2.72
N THR A 101 -1.82 21.62 -3.20
CA THR A 101 -2.68 20.45 -2.96
C THR A 101 -2.09 19.16 -3.51
N ILE A 102 -1.47 19.20 -4.70
CA ILE A 102 -0.76 18.03 -5.26
C ILE A 102 0.43 17.65 -4.38
N LEU A 103 1.20 18.63 -3.90
CA LEU A 103 2.33 18.39 -3.01
C LEU A 103 1.88 17.82 -1.67
N ASP A 104 0.86 18.39 -1.05
CA ASP A 104 0.28 17.93 0.22
C ASP A 104 -0.28 16.50 0.08
N PHE A 105 -0.82 16.15 -1.10
CA PHE A 105 -1.30 14.80 -1.40
C PHE A 105 -0.16 13.78 -1.57
N VAL A 106 0.95 14.17 -2.21
CA VAL A 106 2.08 13.26 -2.50
C VAL A 106 3.05 13.13 -1.32
N ARG A 107 3.27 14.21 -0.58
CA ARG A 107 4.29 14.30 0.49
C ARG A 107 3.66 14.32 1.89
N GLY A 108 2.34 14.37 1.99
CA GLY A 108 1.65 14.76 3.23
C GLY A 108 1.68 16.29 3.41
N PRO A 109 0.77 16.85 4.23
CA PRO A 109 0.77 18.26 4.55
C PRO A 109 2.07 18.65 5.26
N ALA A 110 2.64 19.80 4.90
CA ALA A 110 3.86 20.30 5.52
C ALA A 110 3.68 20.44 7.06
N GLY A 111 4.42 19.62 7.82
CA GLY A 111 4.37 19.58 9.28
C GLY A 111 3.48 18.47 9.89
N GLY A 112 2.84 17.64 9.07
CA GLY A 112 2.15 16.42 9.54
C GLY A 112 3.15 15.36 10.01
N ARG A 113 2.84 14.71 11.14
CA ARG A 113 3.60 13.53 11.59
C ARG A 113 3.16 12.32 10.76
N ASP A 114 4.09 11.44 10.40
CA ASP A 114 3.86 10.26 9.55
C ASP A 114 2.75 9.30 10.07
N ASP A 115 2.33 9.43 11.33
CA ASP A 115 1.36 8.54 12.00
C ASP A 115 -0.11 8.97 11.87
N ASP A 116 -0.43 10.12 11.26
CA ASP A 116 -1.80 10.69 11.22
C ASP A 116 -2.48 10.61 9.84
N LEU A 117 -2.21 9.56 9.05
CA LEU A 117 -2.98 9.28 7.84
C LEU A 117 -4.39 8.75 8.21
N ASN A 118 -5.25 9.64 8.68
CA ASN A 118 -6.65 9.36 8.96
C ASN A 118 -7.44 9.41 7.64
N ASP A 119 -8.12 8.31 7.30
CA ASP A 119 -8.94 8.15 6.08
C ASP A 119 -9.92 9.31 5.84
N GLU A 120 -10.36 9.99 6.91
CA GLU A 120 -11.26 11.14 6.82
C GLU A 120 -10.62 12.39 6.20
N GLU A 121 -9.32 12.65 6.42
CA GLU A 121 -8.64 13.79 5.80
C GLU A 121 -8.41 13.55 4.30
N TYR A 122 -8.15 12.31 3.92
CA TYR A 122 -8.04 11.87 2.53
C TYR A 122 -9.39 12.01 1.78
N LYS A 123 -10.50 11.61 2.41
CA LYS A 123 -11.86 11.84 1.87
C LYS A 123 -12.18 13.33 1.73
N ARG A 124 -11.74 14.16 2.68
CA ARG A 124 -11.97 15.60 2.67
C ARG A 124 -11.21 16.30 1.54
N SER A 125 -9.95 15.93 1.34
CA SER A 125 -9.14 16.41 0.22
C SER A 125 -9.71 15.94 -1.12
N SER A 126 -10.14 14.67 -1.21
CA SER A 126 -10.78 14.13 -2.43
C SER A 126 -12.06 14.89 -2.80
N ARG A 127 -12.95 15.19 -1.84
CA ARG A 127 -14.14 16.02 -2.08
C ARG A 127 -13.80 17.45 -2.52
N GLN A 128 -12.80 18.08 -1.89
CA GLN A 128 -12.37 19.42 -2.31
C GLN A 128 -11.84 19.43 -3.74
N ILE A 129 -11.15 18.37 -4.15
CA ILE A 129 -10.64 18.20 -5.53
C ILE A 129 -11.81 18.04 -6.50
N GLU A 130 -12.80 17.20 -6.18
CA GLU A 130 -14.02 17.05 -6.99
C GLU A 130 -14.77 18.37 -7.16
N GLU A 131 -14.96 19.14 -6.08
CA GLU A 131 -15.61 20.46 -6.12
C GLU A 131 -14.85 21.46 -7.01
N ILE A 132 -13.51 21.45 -6.98
CA ILE A 132 -12.69 22.29 -7.85
C ILE A 132 -12.92 21.87 -9.31
N LEU A 133 -12.86 20.59 -9.61
CA LEU A 133 -13.06 20.06 -10.97
C LEU A 133 -14.46 20.35 -11.51
N GLU A 134 -15.51 20.23 -10.70
CA GLU A 134 -16.89 20.58 -11.08
C GLU A 134 -17.06 22.08 -11.37
N LYS A 135 -16.50 22.95 -10.52
CA LYS A 135 -16.53 24.41 -10.75
C LYS A 135 -15.86 24.79 -12.07
N TYR A 136 -14.83 24.06 -12.49
CA TYR A 136 -14.19 24.26 -13.78
C TYR A 136 -15.00 23.71 -14.97
N LYS A 137 -15.70 22.58 -14.82
CA LYS A 137 -16.64 22.07 -15.83
C LYS A 137 -17.80 23.04 -16.06
N ASN A 138 -18.41 23.55 -15.00
CA ASN A 138 -19.56 24.46 -15.09
C ASN A 138 -19.20 25.87 -15.57
N LYS A 139 -17.92 26.28 -15.48
CA LYS A 139 -17.45 27.53 -16.10
C LYS A 139 -17.28 27.44 -17.62
N LYS A 140 -17.22 26.24 -18.22
CA LYS A 140 -17.17 26.08 -19.68
C LYS A 140 -18.56 26.10 -20.33
N THR A 141 -19.65 25.92 -19.58
CA THR A 141 -21.02 25.84 -20.13
C THR A 141 -21.77 27.17 -20.17
N VAL A 142 -21.25 28.25 -19.57
CA VAL A 142 -21.84 29.60 -19.67
C VAL A 142 -21.00 30.42 -20.64
N GLY A 143 -21.14 30.14 -21.92
CA GLY A 143 -20.37 30.78 -22.97
C GLY A 143 -20.61 30.17 -24.34
N ASN A 144 -21.86 30.17 -24.79
CA ASN A 144 -22.26 30.31 -26.19
C ASN A 144 -23.73 30.75 -26.24
#